data_AF-A0A2T2ZJ04-F1
#
_entry.id   AF-A0A2T2ZJ04-F1
#
_cell.length_a   1.000
_cell.length_b   1.000
_cell.length_c   1.000
_cell.angle_alpha   90.00
_cell.angle_beta   90.00
_cell.angle_gamma   90.00
#
_symmetry.space_group_name_H-M   'P 1'
#
loop_
_entity.id
_entity.type
_entity.pdbx_description
1 polymer ?
#
loop_
_entity_poly.entity_id
_entity_poly.type
_entity_poly.pdbx_seq_one_letter_code
_entity_poly.pdbx_strand_id
1 'polypeptide(L)'
;MQRQEAGVTQPRPPTVAEARARDKARKRAEEAERAAAEAAETKRRNRKRLLIGGVAVAGIAAVVGTGYLAYQAAHRPANVTAYCITDDNGQQQVVPDDDCVRAQSYASTGGYYGGGGLGPGIFLYNGHQYRYYYGGNNAVGRAPVGGSTVAPKKATVSTKSGTVVRGGLGSKSGSTSGGS
;
A
#
# COMPACT_ATOMS: atom_id res chain seq x y z
N MET A 1 -64.20 49.46 -41.95
CA MET A 1 -63.18 49.08 -40.95
C MET A 1 -62.26 50.27 -40.74
N GLN A 2 -62.25 50.89 -39.56
CA GLN A 2 -61.29 51.96 -39.26
C GLN A 2 -59.94 51.33 -38.91
N ARG A 3 -58.91 51.64 -39.70
CA ARG A 3 -57.54 51.17 -39.48
C ARG A 3 -56.87 52.17 -38.55
N GLN A 4 -56.38 51.71 -37.39
CA GLN A 4 -55.64 52.58 -36.48
C GLN A 4 -54.24 52.80 -37.03
N GLU A 5 -53.86 54.07 -37.23
CA GLU A 5 -52.51 54.47 -37.63
C GLU A 5 -51.60 54.59 -36.41
N ALA A 6 -50.45 53.91 -36.46
CA ALA A 6 -49.46 53.95 -35.40
C ALA A 6 -48.90 55.38 -35.24
N GLY A 7 -49.12 55.98 -34.07
CA GLY A 7 -48.63 57.34 -33.73
C GLY A 7 -49.70 58.42 -33.70
N VAL A 8 -50.90 58.19 -34.25
CA VAL A 8 -52.00 59.19 -34.30
C VAL A 8 -53.03 58.96 -33.20
N THR A 9 -53.25 57.70 -32.79
CA THR A 9 -54.21 57.34 -31.75
C THR A 9 -53.59 57.38 -30.36
N GLN A 10 -54.09 58.23 -29.47
CA GLN A 10 -53.65 58.21 -28.07
C GLN A 10 -54.14 56.93 -27.36
N PRO A 11 -53.25 56.22 -26.65
CA PRO A 11 -53.66 55.07 -25.86
C PRO A 11 -54.65 55.52 -24.78
N ARG A 12 -55.73 54.75 -24.61
CA ARG A 12 -56.72 55.01 -23.56
C ARG A 12 -56.03 55.03 -22.19
N PRO A 13 -56.37 55.97 -21.29
CA PRO A 13 -55.83 55.96 -19.94
C PRO A 13 -56.16 54.63 -19.26
N PRO A 14 -55.18 54.00 -18.58
CA PRO A 14 -55.36 52.69 -18.00
C PRO A 14 -56.45 52.74 -16.92
N THR A 15 -57.27 51.71 -16.90
CA THR A 15 -58.23 51.53 -15.81
C THR A 15 -57.49 51.21 -14.51
N VAL A 16 -58.09 51.51 -13.36
CA VAL A 16 -57.49 51.21 -12.04
C VAL A 16 -57.13 49.73 -11.85
N ALA A 17 -57.87 48.84 -12.52
CA ALA A 17 -57.59 47.41 -12.53
C ALA A 17 -56.34 47.06 -13.35
N GLU A 18 -56.16 47.67 -14.52
CA GLU A 18 -54.95 47.50 -15.34
C GLU A 18 -53.71 48.11 -14.69
N ALA A 19 -53.84 49.25 -14.01
CA ALA A 19 -52.74 49.86 -13.26
C ALA A 19 -52.25 48.93 -12.15
N ARG A 20 -53.17 48.34 -11.37
CA ARG A 20 -52.82 47.33 -10.34
C ARG A 20 -52.21 46.07 -10.94
N ALA A 21 -52.68 45.62 -12.10
CA ALA A 21 -52.11 44.46 -12.78
C ALA A 21 -50.67 44.71 -13.24
N ARG A 22 -50.39 45.91 -13.79
CA ARG A 22 -49.04 46.33 -14.18
C ARG A 22 -48.10 46.47 -13.00
N ASP A 23 -48.56 47.03 -11.88
CA ASP A 23 -47.76 47.12 -10.66
C ASP A 23 -47.47 45.75 -10.05
N LYS A 24 -48.44 44.83 -10.07
CA LYS A 24 -48.23 43.44 -9.63
C LYS A 24 -47.25 42.70 -10.53
N ALA A 25 -47.31 42.92 -11.85
CA ALA A 25 -46.35 42.36 -12.79
C ALA A 25 -44.94 42.91 -12.55
N ARG A 26 -44.79 44.22 -12.31
CA ARG A 26 -43.50 44.86 -12.01
C ARG A 26 -42.89 44.32 -10.72
N LYS A 27 -43.69 44.18 -9.65
CA LYS A 27 -43.23 43.59 -8.38
C LYS A 27 -42.78 42.14 -8.53
N ARG A 28 -43.54 41.32 -9.26
CA ARG A 28 -43.15 39.92 -9.53
C ARG A 28 -41.87 39.81 -10.36
N ALA A 29 -41.68 40.70 -11.33
CA ALA A 29 -40.46 40.72 -12.12
C ALA A 29 -39.23 41.07 -11.25
N GLU A 30 -39.37 42.07 -10.36
CA GLU A 30 -38.32 42.47 -9.42
C GLU A 30 -37.99 41.36 -8.40
N GLU A 31 -39.01 40.67 -7.87
CA GLU A 31 -38.82 39.51 -6.98
C GLU A 31 -38.14 38.33 -7.70
N ALA A 32 -38.53 38.05 -8.94
CA ALA A 32 -37.92 36.99 -9.75
C ALA A 32 -36.44 37.30 -10.07
N GLU A 33 -36.11 38.56 -10.33
CA GLU A 33 -34.75 39.00 -10.59
C GLU A 33 -33.86 38.86 -9.34
N ARG A 34 -34.37 39.24 -8.17
CA ARG A 34 -33.67 39.03 -6.88
C ARG A 34 -33.46 37.55 -6.58
N ALA A 35 -34.49 36.72 -6.76
CA ALA A 35 -34.38 35.27 -6.56
C ALA A 35 -33.37 34.62 -7.53
N ALA A 36 -33.31 35.10 -8.78
CA ALA A 36 -32.34 34.63 -9.76
C ALA A 36 -30.89 35.03 -9.38
N ALA A 37 -30.69 36.24 -8.87
CA ALA A 37 -29.39 36.71 -8.39
C ALA A 37 -28.90 35.87 -7.20
N GLU A 38 -29.75 35.65 -6.19
CA GLU A 38 -29.42 34.81 -5.03
C GLU A 38 -29.14 33.35 -5.43
N ALA A 39 -29.92 32.80 -6.36
CA ALA A 39 -29.66 31.46 -6.91
C ALA A 39 -28.33 31.37 -7.68
N ALA A 40 -27.92 32.44 -8.37
CA ALA A 40 -26.63 32.50 -9.05
C ALA A 40 -25.45 32.56 -8.07
N GLU A 41 -25.59 33.33 -6.98
CA GLU A 41 -24.57 33.43 -5.93
C GLU A 41 -24.38 32.12 -5.17
N THR A 42 -25.48 31.46 -4.80
CA THR A 42 -25.45 30.15 -4.12
C THR A 42 -24.83 29.08 -5.02
N LYS A 43 -25.18 29.04 -6.32
CA LYS A 43 -24.53 28.15 -7.30
C LYS A 43 -23.03 28.41 -7.44
N ARG A 44 -22.61 29.69 -7.48
CA ARG A 44 -21.18 30.07 -7.52
C ARG A 44 -20.45 29.60 -6.26
N ARG A 45 -21.02 29.83 -5.08
CA ARG A 45 -20.45 29.38 -3.80
C ARG A 45 -20.30 27.86 -3.74
N ASN A 46 -21.33 27.12 -4.13
CA ASN A 46 -21.31 25.65 -4.12
C ASN A 46 -20.29 25.10 -5.11
N ARG A 47 -20.20 25.66 -6.33
CA ARG A 47 -19.19 25.25 -7.31
C ARG A 47 -17.77 25.50 -6.80
N LYS A 48 -17.51 26.65 -6.16
CA LYS A 48 -16.21 26.96 -5.57
C LYS A 48 -15.84 26.00 -4.44
N ARG A 49 -16.80 25.66 -3.57
CA ARG A 49 -16.58 24.67 -2.48
C ARG A 49 -16.28 23.28 -3.00
N LEU A 50 -17.01 22.82 -4.03
CA LEU A 50 -16.78 21.52 -4.66
C LEU A 50 -15.39 21.43 -5.31
N LEU A 51 -14.98 22.48 -6.03
CA LEU A 51 -13.66 22.51 -6.66
C LEU A 51 -12.52 22.46 -5.63
N ILE A 52 -12.64 23.25 -4.55
CA ILE A 52 -11.62 23.26 -3.48
C ILE A 52 -11.60 21.92 -2.71
N GLY A 53 -12.77 21.40 -2.36
CA GLY A 53 -12.88 20.13 -1.63
C GLY A 53 -12.37 18.93 -2.44
N GLY A 54 -12.68 18.88 -3.75
CA GLY A 54 -12.22 17.81 -4.63
C GLY A 54 -10.70 17.77 -4.77
N VAL A 55 -10.06 18.92 -4.97
CA VAL A 55 -8.60 19.01 -5.16
C VAL A 55 -7.84 18.63 -3.87
N ALA A 56 -8.31 19.10 -2.71
CA ALA A 56 -7.64 18.82 -1.44
C ALA A 56 -7.64 17.33 -1.08
N VAL A 57 -8.78 16.65 -1.22
CA VAL A 57 -8.90 15.22 -0.87
C VAL A 57 -8.10 14.34 -1.84
N ALA A 58 -8.19 14.62 -3.14
CA ALA A 58 -7.44 13.87 -4.15
C ALA A 58 -5.92 14.01 -3.96
N GLY A 59 -5.43 15.20 -3.62
CA GLY A 59 -4.02 15.45 -3.36
C GLY A 59 -3.47 14.62 -2.19
N ILE A 60 -4.18 14.60 -1.05
CA ILE A 60 -3.74 13.83 0.12
C ILE A 60 -3.74 12.33 -0.19
N ALA A 61 -4.80 11.82 -0.84
CA ALA A 61 -4.88 10.41 -1.21
C ALA A 61 -3.75 9.99 -2.16
N ALA A 62 -3.40 10.85 -3.13
CA ALA A 62 -2.28 10.60 -4.03
C ALA A 62 -0.95 10.53 -3.27
N VAL A 63 -0.69 11.45 -2.33
CA VAL A 63 0.55 11.47 -1.54
C VAL A 63 0.66 10.23 -0.64
N VAL A 64 -0.41 9.86 0.07
CA VAL A 64 -0.41 8.68 0.94
C VAL A 64 -0.27 7.40 0.12
N GLY A 65 -1.00 7.28 -0.99
CA GLY A 65 -0.95 6.11 -1.87
C GLY A 65 0.45 5.91 -2.45
N THR A 66 1.04 6.97 -3.02
CA THR A 66 2.39 6.93 -3.57
C THR A 66 3.45 6.66 -2.50
N GLY A 67 3.33 7.30 -1.32
CA GLY A 67 4.21 7.06 -0.18
C GLY A 67 4.17 5.61 0.31
N TYR A 68 2.97 5.03 0.42
CA TYR A 68 2.82 3.63 0.81
C TYR A 68 3.42 2.67 -0.21
N LEU A 69 3.20 2.91 -1.50
CA LEU A 69 3.78 2.09 -2.57
C LEU A 69 5.30 2.21 -2.62
N ALA A 70 5.85 3.42 -2.47
CA ALA A 70 7.29 3.65 -2.40
C ALA A 70 7.90 2.98 -1.17
N TYR A 71 7.26 3.10 0.00
CA TYR A 71 7.67 2.42 1.21
C TYR A 71 7.68 0.90 1.02
N GLN A 72 6.61 0.34 0.45
CA GLN A 72 6.50 -1.09 0.20
C GLN A 72 7.55 -1.56 -0.81
N ALA A 73 7.86 -0.78 -1.84
CA ALA A 73 8.92 -1.07 -2.80
C ALA A 73 10.32 -1.06 -2.16
N ALA A 74 10.61 -0.05 -1.33
CA ALA A 74 11.89 0.06 -0.63
C ALA A 74 12.09 -1.01 0.45
N HIS A 75 11.00 -1.51 1.05
CA HIS A 75 11.02 -2.51 2.12
C HIS A 75 10.63 -3.90 1.64
N ARG A 76 10.64 -4.17 0.33
CA ARG A 76 10.43 -5.54 -0.15
C ARG A 76 11.55 -6.42 0.42
N PRO A 77 11.22 -7.50 1.14
CA PRO A 77 12.24 -8.44 1.58
C PRO A 77 12.89 -9.01 0.32
N ALA A 78 14.22 -8.88 0.21
CA ALA A 78 14.96 -9.56 -0.83
C ALA A 78 14.70 -11.07 -0.67
N ASN A 79 14.19 -11.72 -1.72
CA ASN A 79 14.03 -13.17 -1.71
C ASN A 79 15.40 -13.78 -1.97
N VAL A 80 15.97 -14.45 -0.98
CA VAL A 80 17.28 -15.09 -1.09
C VAL A 80 17.10 -16.60 -1.03
N THR A 81 17.61 -17.31 -2.04
CA THR A 81 17.59 -18.77 -2.02
C THR A 81 18.67 -19.30 -1.08
N ALA A 82 18.31 -20.17 -0.15
CA ALA A 82 19.26 -20.91 0.67
C ALA A 82 19.51 -22.30 0.10
N TYR A 83 20.74 -22.76 0.24
CA TYR A 83 21.23 -24.07 -0.12
C TYR A 83 21.83 -24.74 1.11
N CYS A 84 21.58 -26.04 1.29
CA CYS A 84 22.29 -26.78 2.32
C CYS A 84 23.71 -27.12 1.85
N ILE A 85 24.71 -26.87 2.72
CA ILE A 85 26.08 -27.29 2.48
C ILE A 85 26.58 -28.15 3.65
N THR A 86 27.41 -29.15 3.33
CA THR A 86 28.23 -29.89 4.29
C THR A 86 29.67 -29.38 4.21
N ASP A 87 30.36 -29.34 5.35
CA ASP A 87 31.80 -29.09 5.45
C ASP A 87 32.48 -30.36 5.97
N ASP A 88 33.11 -31.10 5.06
CA ASP A 88 33.82 -32.33 5.36
C ASP A 88 35.31 -32.11 5.13
N ASN A 89 36.09 -32.02 6.22
CA ASN A 89 37.54 -31.80 6.18
C ASN A 89 37.99 -30.59 5.34
N GLY A 90 37.20 -29.49 5.36
CA GLY A 90 37.50 -28.27 4.61
C GLY A 90 37.05 -28.30 3.15
N GLN A 91 36.39 -29.38 2.71
CA GLN A 91 35.70 -29.44 1.42
C GLN A 91 34.23 -29.14 1.62
N GLN A 92 33.78 -28.00 1.08
CA GLN A 92 32.37 -27.61 1.12
C GLN A 92 31.64 -28.19 -0.09
N GLN A 93 30.56 -28.92 0.16
CA GLN A 93 29.70 -29.43 -0.90
C GLN A 93 28.24 -29.14 -0.62
N VAL A 94 27.51 -28.81 -1.68
CA VAL A 94 26.07 -28.59 -1.63
C VAL A 94 25.37 -29.93 -1.53
N VAL A 95 24.51 -30.10 -0.54
CA VAL A 95 23.73 -31.31 -0.26
C VAL A 95 22.23 -31.02 -0.41
N PRO A 96 21.37 -32.05 -0.47
CA PRO A 96 19.93 -31.84 -0.48
C PRO A 96 19.45 -31.01 0.72
N ASP A 97 18.42 -30.19 0.49
CA ASP A 97 17.87 -29.28 1.51
C ASP A 97 17.37 -30.04 2.76
N ASP A 98 16.90 -31.28 2.58
CA ASP A 98 16.38 -32.13 3.64
C ASP A 98 17.41 -32.48 4.72
N ASP A 99 18.70 -32.54 4.37
CA ASP A 99 19.76 -32.84 5.32
C ASP A 99 19.94 -31.70 6.32
N CYS A 100 19.86 -30.44 5.86
CA CYS A 100 19.87 -29.29 6.76
C CYS A 100 18.60 -29.23 7.61
N VAL A 101 17.42 -29.55 7.05
CA VAL A 101 16.17 -29.59 7.85
C VAL A 101 16.29 -30.63 8.95
N ARG A 102 16.82 -31.81 8.64
CA ARG A 102 17.03 -32.89 9.61
C ARG A 102 18.07 -32.53 10.65
N ALA A 103 19.22 -32.01 10.23
CA ALA A 103 20.29 -31.56 11.12
C ALA A 103 19.82 -30.44 12.04
N GLN A 104 19.07 -29.48 11.50
CA GLN A 104 18.46 -28.39 12.27
C GLN A 104 17.44 -28.90 13.28
N SER A 105 16.59 -29.87 12.89
CA SER A 105 15.61 -30.49 13.77
C SER A 105 16.30 -31.24 14.93
N TYR A 106 17.35 -32.00 14.63
CA TYR A 106 18.13 -32.71 15.62
C TYR A 106 18.82 -31.76 16.61
N ALA A 107 19.41 -30.68 16.08
CA ALA A 107 20.01 -29.63 16.91
C ALA A 107 18.98 -28.92 17.81
N SER A 108 17.72 -28.80 17.39
CA SER A 108 16.66 -28.11 18.16
C SER A 108 16.13 -28.92 19.32
N THR A 109 16.12 -30.25 19.20
CA THR A 109 15.68 -31.13 20.28
C THR A 109 16.78 -31.35 21.31
N GLY A 110 18.05 -31.23 20.91
CA GLY A 110 19.22 -31.46 21.77
C GLY A 110 19.72 -30.25 22.56
N GLY A 111 18.98 -29.14 22.61
CA GLY A 111 19.41 -27.92 23.33
C GLY A 111 20.63 -27.22 22.72
N TYR A 112 21.08 -27.62 21.53
CA TYR A 112 22.24 -27.05 20.84
C TYR A 112 21.81 -25.87 19.94
N TYR A 113 20.90 -25.04 20.42
CA TYR A 113 20.54 -23.77 19.77
C TYR A 113 21.34 -22.64 20.41
N GLY A 114 22.59 -22.54 19.98
CA GLY A 114 23.48 -21.43 20.31
C GLY A 114 24.28 -21.64 21.60
N GLY A 115 25.61 -21.66 21.50
CA GLY A 115 26.47 -21.50 22.67
C GLY A 115 27.57 -22.54 22.86
N GLY A 116 28.00 -23.26 21.82
CA GLY A 116 29.09 -24.24 21.93
C GLY A 116 30.20 -24.02 20.90
N GLY A 117 30.91 -22.89 20.94
CA GLY A 117 32.17 -22.68 20.18
C GLY A 117 32.13 -22.71 18.65
N LEU A 118 31.06 -23.20 18.04
CA LEU A 118 30.83 -23.30 16.60
C LEU A 118 29.85 -22.18 16.22
N GLY A 119 30.24 -21.36 15.25
CA GLY A 119 29.56 -20.10 14.90
C GLY A 119 28.05 -20.24 14.61
N PRO A 120 27.30 -19.11 14.63
CA PRO A 120 25.85 -19.11 14.45
C PRO A 120 25.46 -19.76 13.12
N GLY A 121 24.55 -20.74 13.17
CA GLY A 121 23.97 -21.40 11.98
C GLY A 121 24.69 -22.66 11.49
N ILE A 122 25.54 -23.27 12.32
CA ILE A 122 26.16 -24.57 12.08
C ILE A 122 25.39 -25.67 12.82
N PHE A 123 25.03 -26.75 12.13
CA PHE A 123 24.31 -27.90 12.68
C PHE A 123 25.16 -29.16 12.54
N LEU A 124 25.37 -29.90 13.63
CA LEU A 124 26.10 -31.17 13.59
C LEU A 124 25.10 -32.31 13.55
N TYR A 125 25.20 -33.15 12.54
CA TYR A 125 24.34 -34.32 12.38
C TYR A 125 25.13 -35.46 11.73
N ASN A 126 25.02 -36.66 12.31
CA ASN A 126 25.68 -37.87 11.82
C ASN A 126 27.20 -37.73 11.58
N GLY A 127 27.91 -36.94 12.40
CA GLY A 127 29.36 -36.70 12.25
C GLY A 127 29.73 -35.66 11.18
N HIS A 128 28.75 -35.09 10.49
CA HIS A 128 28.94 -34.07 9.46
C HIS A 128 28.48 -32.70 9.94
N GLN A 129 29.10 -31.64 9.40
CA GLN A 129 28.78 -30.26 9.72
C GLN A 129 27.94 -29.64 8.61
N TYR A 130 26.65 -29.39 8.89
CA TYR A 130 25.73 -28.76 7.97
C TYR A 130 25.58 -27.26 8.24
N ARG A 131 25.41 -26.47 7.20
CA ARG A 131 25.11 -25.02 7.28
C ARG A 131 24.32 -24.56 6.07
N TYR A 132 23.56 -23.48 6.24
CA TYR A 132 22.91 -22.81 5.12
C TYR A 132 23.85 -21.84 4.39
N TYR A 133 23.85 -21.93 3.06
CA TYR A 133 24.53 -21.03 2.14
C TYR A 133 23.48 -20.20 1.40
N TYR A 134 23.54 -18.88 1.54
CA TYR A 134 22.56 -17.94 1.04
C TYR A 134 23.04 -17.29 -0.26
N GLY A 135 22.24 -17.39 -1.31
CA GLY A 135 22.53 -16.82 -2.63
C GLY A 135 23.33 -17.75 -3.54
N GLY A 136 23.63 -17.24 -4.73
CA GLY A 136 24.27 -18.02 -5.80
C GLY A 136 23.32 -18.96 -6.55
N ASN A 137 23.86 -19.64 -7.56
CA ASN A 137 23.16 -20.68 -8.31
C ASN A 137 23.89 -22.01 -8.11
N ASN A 138 23.54 -22.69 -7.02
CA ASN A 138 24.23 -23.90 -6.58
C ASN A 138 23.46 -25.16 -6.96
N ALA A 139 24.21 -26.22 -7.25
CA ALA A 139 23.72 -27.55 -7.56
C ALA A 139 24.28 -28.56 -6.57
N VAL A 140 23.46 -29.55 -6.21
CA VAL A 140 23.84 -30.63 -5.30
C VAL A 140 25.07 -31.38 -5.84
N GLY A 141 26.01 -31.72 -4.96
CA GLY A 141 27.27 -32.40 -5.29
C GLY A 141 28.37 -31.50 -5.89
N ARG A 142 28.17 -30.18 -5.88
CA ARG A 142 29.18 -29.19 -6.29
C ARG A 142 29.56 -28.27 -5.14
N ALA A 143 30.72 -27.65 -5.26
CA ALA A 143 31.14 -26.61 -4.32
C ALA A 143 30.22 -25.38 -4.44
N PRO A 144 29.84 -24.75 -3.30
CA PRO A 144 29.01 -23.55 -3.32
C PRO A 144 29.77 -22.35 -3.88
N VAL A 145 29.13 -21.58 -4.77
CA VAL A 145 29.71 -20.38 -5.42
C VAL A 145 28.75 -19.21 -5.44
N GLY A 146 29.31 -17.99 -5.37
CA GLY A 146 28.56 -16.74 -5.60
C GLY A 146 27.53 -16.36 -4.53
N GLY A 147 27.64 -16.91 -3.31
CA GLY A 147 26.80 -16.58 -2.16
C GLY A 147 27.61 -16.41 -0.88
N SER A 148 26.93 -16.49 0.26
CA SER A 148 27.52 -16.30 1.59
C SER A 148 26.91 -17.23 2.62
N THR A 149 27.69 -17.63 3.62
CA THR A 149 27.19 -18.41 4.77
C THR A 149 26.58 -17.52 5.86
N VAL A 150 26.65 -16.19 5.69
CA VAL A 150 26.07 -15.22 6.62
C VAL A 150 24.61 -14.98 6.25
N ALA A 151 23.72 -15.18 7.21
CA ALA A 151 22.29 -14.98 6.99
C ALA A 151 21.98 -13.52 6.62
N PRO A 152 21.29 -13.26 5.51
CA PRO A 152 20.98 -11.90 5.07
C PRO A 152 19.99 -11.21 6.03
N LYS A 153 20.28 -9.95 6.36
CA LYS A 153 19.42 -9.12 7.22
C LYS A 153 18.19 -8.67 6.42
N LYS A 154 16.98 -8.80 7.00
CA LYS A 154 15.70 -8.33 6.41
C LYS A 154 15.35 -8.97 5.04
N ALA A 155 15.79 -10.19 4.80
CA ALA A 155 15.47 -10.96 3.60
C ALA A 155 14.52 -12.12 3.93
N THR A 156 13.64 -12.46 2.99
CA THR A 156 12.87 -13.71 3.08
C THR A 156 13.73 -14.80 2.46
N VAL A 157 14.14 -15.77 3.27
CA VAL A 157 14.97 -16.88 2.80
C VAL A 157 14.10 -18.10 2.53
N SER A 158 14.26 -18.70 1.36
CA SER A 158 13.59 -19.95 0.99
C SER A 158 14.60 -20.96 0.43
N THR A 159 14.47 -22.24 0.78
CA THR A 159 15.18 -23.31 0.08
C THR A 159 14.52 -23.65 -1.26
N LYS A 160 15.19 -24.43 -2.11
CA LYS A 160 14.59 -24.93 -3.37
C LYS A 160 13.40 -25.86 -3.10
N SER A 161 13.41 -26.56 -1.96
CA SER A 161 12.27 -27.36 -1.49
C SER A 161 11.05 -26.54 -1.01
N GLY A 162 11.11 -25.21 -1.05
CA GLY A 162 10.00 -24.33 -0.63
C GLY A 162 9.92 -24.09 0.88
N THR A 163 10.84 -24.66 1.65
CA THR A 163 10.93 -24.43 3.09
C THR A 163 11.49 -23.04 3.36
N VAL A 164 10.71 -22.19 4.05
CA VAL A 164 11.17 -20.86 4.47
C VAL A 164 12.15 -21.05 5.63
N VAL A 165 13.45 -20.88 5.36
CA VAL A 165 14.50 -20.94 6.37
C VAL A 165 14.43 -19.65 7.16
N ARG A 166 13.63 -19.66 8.22
CA ARG A 166 13.63 -18.58 9.21
C ARG A 166 14.92 -18.71 9.99
N GLY A 167 15.95 -18.00 9.54
CA GLY A 167 17.24 -17.93 10.23
C GLY A 167 16.99 -17.75 11.74
N GLY A 168 17.50 -18.70 12.52
CA GLY A 168 17.31 -18.74 13.96
C GLY A 168 17.90 -17.50 14.62
N LEU A 169 17.05 -16.50 14.84
CA LEU A 169 17.06 -15.49 15.90
C LEU A 169 15.79 -14.64 15.67
N GLY A 170 14.68 -15.13 16.22
CA GLY A 170 13.37 -14.52 16.00
C GLY A 170 12.23 -15.37 16.52
N SER A 171 12.33 -15.81 17.77
CA SER A 171 11.13 -16.09 18.56
C SER A 171 10.25 -14.85 18.45
N LYS A 172 9.15 -14.93 17.69
CA LYS A 172 8.02 -14.06 17.98
C LYS A 172 7.45 -14.59 19.29
N SER A 173 8.03 -14.18 20.41
CA SER A 173 7.33 -14.15 21.69
C SER A 173 6.24 -13.09 21.55
N GLY A 174 5.12 -13.48 20.92
CA GLY A 174 3.88 -12.74 21.00
C GLY A 174 3.32 -12.92 22.41
N SER A 175 3.95 -12.26 23.39
CA SER A 175 3.33 -11.97 24.67
C SER A 175 2.33 -10.84 24.45
N THR A 176 1.14 -11.18 23.96
CA THR A 176 -0.03 -10.32 24.12
C THR A 176 -0.41 -10.42 25.60
N SER A 177 0.08 -9.48 26.39
CA SER A 177 -0.35 -9.28 27.76
C SER A 177 -1.82 -8.88 27.77
N GLY A 178 -2.64 -9.76 28.34
CA GLY A 178 -3.84 -9.52 29.15
C GLY A 178 -4.73 -8.33 28.79
N GLY A 179 -5.86 -8.64 28.17
CA GLY A 179 -7.10 -7.92 28.43
C GLY A 179 -7.78 -8.53 29.66
N SER A 180 -8.03 -7.68 30.67
CA SER A 180 -9.14 -7.63 31.61
C SER A 180 -8.83 -6.55 32.65
#